data_AF-A0A6B1HM47-F1
#
_entry.id   AF-A0A6B1HM47-F1
#
_cell.length_a   1.000
_cell.length_b   1.000
_cell.length_c   1.000
_cell.angle_alpha   90.00
_cell.angle_beta   90.00
_cell.angle_gamma   90.00
#
_symmetry.space_group_name_H-M   'P 1'
#
loop_
_entity.id
_entity.type
_entity.pdbx_description
1 polymer ?
#
loop_
_entity_poly.entity_id
_entity_poly.type
_entity_poly.pdbx_seq_one_letter_code
_entity_poly.pdbx_strand_id
1 'polypeptide(L)'
;SLDLDYAGLQGLVDDAREGVAAYTREQVEGFEGNPMEFRMGSLVMPFKAEDFLLTFSLPNFYFHATTTYDMLRMKGTQIGKRDFMGRPRLNR
;
A
#
# COMPACT_ATOMS: atom_id res chain seq x y z
N SER A 1 -14.03 4.03 16.38
CA SER A 1 -14.27 2.96 15.40
C SER A 1 -14.26 3.62 14.04
N LEU A 2 -13.72 2.99 12.99
CA LEU A 2 -14.11 3.40 11.65
C LEU A 2 -15.60 3.08 11.52
N ASP A 3 -16.40 3.99 10.95
CA ASP A 3 -17.82 3.74 10.64
C ASP A 3 -17.93 2.95 9.32
N LEU A 4 -17.21 1.84 9.25
CA LEU A 4 -17.16 0.96 8.08
C LEU A 4 -17.38 -0.48 8.54
N ASP A 5 -18.27 -1.17 7.84
CA ASP A 5 -18.41 -2.62 7.94
C ASP A 5 -17.37 -3.32 7.06
N TYR A 6 -17.43 -4.66 6.98
CA TYR A 6 -16.49 -5.43 6.18
C TYR A 6 -16.55 -5.06 4.68
N ALA A 7 -17.75 -4.82 4.15
CA ALA A 7 -17.92 -4.42 2.75
C ALA A 7 -17.33 -3.02 2.52
N GLY A 8 -17.50 -2.10 3.46
CA GLY A 8 -16.87 -0.78 3.42
C GLY A 8 -15.34 -0.85 3.42
N LEU A 9 -14.75 -1.75 4.22
CA LEU A 9 -13.30 -1.98 4.22
C LEU A 9 -12.81 -2.57 2.89
N GLN A 10 -13.58 -3.46 2.25
CA GLN A 10 -13.28 -3.94 0.91
C GLN A 10 -13.38 -2.82 -0.13
N GLY A 11 -14.40 -1.96 -0.03
CA GLY A 11 -14.56 -0.78 -0.87
C GLY A 11 -13.34 0.14 -0.84
N LEU A 12 -12.76 0.39 0.34
CA LEU A 12 -11.51 1.18 0.42
C LEU A 12 -10.34 0.56 -0.35
N VAL A 13 -10.24 -0.77 -0.38
CA VAL A 13 -9.20 -1.46 -1.15
C VAL A 13 -9.47 -1.35 -2.64
N ASP A 14 -10.73 -1.46 -3.06
CA ASP A 14 -11.12 -1.33 -4.46
C ASP A 14 -10.91 0.10 -4.98
N ASP A 15 -11.31 1.12 -4.22
CA ASP A 15 -11.06 2.53 -4.53
C ASP A 15 -9.56 2.81 -4.72
N ALA A 16 -8.72 2.27 -3.83
CA ALA A 16 -7.27 2.42 -3.94
C ALA A 16 -6.71 1.73 -5.19
N ARG A 17 -7.25 0.56 -5.56
CA ARG A 17 -6.85 -0.17 -6.78
C ARG A 17 -7.28 0.58 -8.03
N GLU A 18 -8.50 1.11 -8.07
CA GLU A 18 -9.00 1.93 -9.17
C GLU A 18 -8.17 3.21 -9.33
N GLY A 19 -7.87 3.89 -8.23
CA GLY A 19 -7.03 5.09 -8.22
C GLY A 19 -5.63 4.84 -8.79
N VAL A 20 -4.97 3.74 -8.39
CA VAL A 20 -3.65 3.37 -8.95
C VAL A 20 -3.76 2.95 -10.41
N ALA A 21 -4.78 2.18 -10.78
CA ALA A 21 -4.98 1.70 -12.15
C ALA A 21 -5.31 2.81 -13.16
N ALA A 22 -5.80 3.97 -12.68
CA ALA A 22 -6.07 5.14 -13.51
C ALA A 22 -4.81 5.82 -14.06
N TYR A 23 -3.63 5.56 -13.48
CA TYR A 23 -2.37 6.13 -13.96
C TYR A 23 -1.76 5.32 -15.10
N THR A 24 -1.31 6.02 -16.15
CA THR A 24 -0.47 5.41 -17.18
C THR A 24 0.96 5.25 -16.69
N ARG A 25 1.72 4.36 -17.35
CA ARG A 25 3.15 4.19 -17.10
C ARG A 25 3.91 5.51 -17.21
N GLU A 26 3.63 6.27 -18.26
CA GLU A 26 4.33 7.52 -18.58
C GLU A 26 4.05 8.59 -17.51
N GLN A 27 2.85 8.61 -16.94
CA GLN A 27 2.52 9.50 -15.83
C GLN A 27 3.30 9.14 -14.58
N VAL A 28 3.42 7.85 -14.26
CA VAL A 28 4.18 7.38 -13.09
C VAL A 28 5.68 7.64 -13.25
N GLU A 29 6.23 7.31 -14.42
CA GLU A 29 7.64 7.56 -14.74
C GLU A 29 7.94 9.07 -14.73
N GLY A 30 6.98 9.90 -15.13
CA GLY A 30 7.10 11.36 -15.05
C GLY A 30 7.19 11.94 -13.63
N PHE A 31 6.98 11.15 -12.58
CA PHE A 31 7.14 11.61 -11.19
C PHE A 31 8.58 11.57 -10.70
N GLU A 32 9.43 10.73 -11.29
CA GLU A 32 10.81 10.56 -10.86
C GLU A 32 11.58 11.89 -10.84
N GLY A 33 12.31 12.14 -9.77
CA GLY A 33 13.10 13.35 -9.55
C GLY A 33 12.30 14.57 -9.10
N ASN A 34 10.97 14.56 -9.18
CA ASN A 34 10.14 15.69 -8.75
C ASN A 34 10.09 15.80 -7.21
N PRO A 35 9.96 17.02 -6.67
CA PRO A 35 9.79 17.23 -5.24
C PRO A 35 8.46 16.63 -4.76
N MET A 36 8.50 15.98 -3.60
CA MET A 36 7.35 15.42 -2.90
C MET A 36 7.46 15.77 -1.42
N GLU A 37 6.35 16.09 -0.77
CA GLU A 37 6.32 16.33 0.67
C GLU A 37 5.28 15.44 1.34
N PHE A 38 5.72 14.70 2.36
CA PHE A 38 4.80 14.10 3.31
C PHE A 38 4.49 15.10 4.43
N ARG A 39 3.20 15.29 4.72
CA ARG A 39 2.72 16.22 5.73
C ARG A 39 1.81 15.49 6.73
N MET A 40 2.08 15.66 8.02
CA MET A 40 1.27 15.11 9.11
C MET A 40 1.18 16.15 10.23
N GLY A 41 0.05 16.86 10.29
CA GLY A 41 -0.08 18.02 11.17
C GLY A 41 0.97 19.08 10.83
N SER A 42 1.81 19.45 11.80
CA SER A 42 2.93 20.39 11.60
C SER A 42 4.22 19.74 11.08
N LEU A 43 4.30 18.40 11.06
CA LEU A 43 5.47 17.70 10.52
C LEU A 43 5.45 17.79 8.99
N VAL A 44 6.56 18.24 8.42
CA VAL A 44 6.83 18.25 6.98
C VAL A 44 8.12 17.48 6.73
N MET A 45 8.06 16.48 5.86
CA MET A 45 9.21 15.70 5.43
C MET A 45 9.34 15.82 3.90
N PRO A 46 10.33 16.58 3.41
CA PRO A 46 10.58 16.71 1.98
C PRO A 46 11.36 15.50 1.44
N PHE A 47 11.02 15.08 0.23
CA PHE A 47 11.64 13.98 -0.51
C PHE A 47 11.70 14.31 -2.00
N LYS A 48 12.44 13.49 -2.76
CA LYS A 48 12.08 13.22 -4.15
C LYS A 48 10.99 12.14 -4.20
N ALA A 49 10.18 12.12 -5.26
CA ALA A 49 9.06 11.19 -5.37
C ALA A 49 9.49 9.71 -5.21
N GLU A 50 10.59 9.30 -5.84
CA GLU A 50 11.16 7.96 -5.77
C GLU A 50 11.68 7.62 -4.37
N ASP A 51 12.33 8.57 -3.69
CA ASP A 51 12.84 8.37 -2.33
C ASP A 51 11.69 8.21 -1.34
N PHE A 52 10.63 9.02 -1.48
CA PHE A 52 9.41 8.83 -0.70
C PHE A 52 8.79 7.46 -0.93
N LEU A 53 8.63 7.04 -2.19
CA LEU A 53 8.03 5.76 -2.53
C LEU A 53 8.84 4.59 -1.98
N LEU A 54 10.13 4.55 -2.29
CA LEU A 54 10.99 3.38 -2.05
C LEU A 54 11.43 3.25 -0.59
N THR A 55 11.63 4.37 0.11
CA THR A 55 12.23 4.35 1.46
C THR A 55 11.24 4.64 2.59
N PHE A 56 10.10 5.28 2.29
CA PHE A 56 9.09 5.60 3.29
C PHE A 56 7.76 4.87 3.02
N SER A 57 7.15 5.07 1.85
CA SER A 57 5.81 4.57 1.55
C SER A 57 5.75 3.04 1.45
N LEU A 58 6.63 2.41 0.67
CA LEU A 58 6.64 0.94 0.51
C LEU A 58 6.93 0.19 1.82
N PRO A 59 7.93 0.57 2.64
CA PRO A 59 8.13 -0.06 3.95
C PRO A 59 6.92 0.05 4.87
N ASN A 60 6.27 1.23 4.94
CA ASN A 60 5.05 1.42 5.73
C ASN A 60 3.90 0.56 5.22
N PHE A 61 3.69 0.48 3.90
CA PHE A 61 2.67 -0.35 3.29
C PHE A 61 2.81 -1.82 3.70
N TYR A 62 4.00 -2.40 3.56
CA TYR A 62 4.24 -3.79 3.93
C TYR A 62 4.17 -4.02 5.44
N PHE A 63 4.61 -3.06 6.27
CA PHE A 63 4.48 -3.15 7.72
C PHE A 63 3.01 -3.29 8.15
N HIS A 64 2.13 -2.44 7.63
CA HIS A 64 0.71 -2.48 7.96
C HIS A 64 0.01 -3.72 7.38
N ALA A 65 0.28 -4.07 6.12
CA ALA A 65 -0.28 -5.27 5.51
C ALA A 65 0.10 -6.55 6.29
N THR A 66 1.37 -6.66 6.72
CA THR A 66 1.86 -7.79 7.53
C THR A 66 1.21 -7.80 8.91
N THR A 67 1.07 -6.62 9.54
CA THR A 67 0.41 -6.49 10.85
C THR A 67 -1.05 -6.97 10.78
N THR A 68 -1.80 -6.57 9.75
CA THR A 68 -3.18 -7.05 9.56
C THR A 68 -3.23 -8.55 9.31
N TYR A 69 -2.32 -9.08 8.47
CA TYR A 69 -2.18 -10.52 8.24
C TYR A 69 -1.95 -11.28 9.56
N ASP A 70 -1.02 -10.81 10.40
CA ASP A 70 -0.69 -11.46 11.66
C ASP A 70 -1.86 -11.38 12.65
N MET A 71 -2.55 -10.24 12.74
CA MET A 71 -3.75 -10.10 13.59
C MET A 71 -4.85 -11.07 13.19
N LEU A 72 -5.17 -11.17 11.89
CA LEU A 72 -6.20 -12.08 11.39
C LEU A 72 -5.83 -13.54 11.64
N ARG A 73 -4.57 -13.90 11.41
CA ARG A 73 -4.05 -15.25 11.67
C ARG A 73 -4.09 -15.59 13.16
N MET A 74 -3.67 -14.65 14.02
CA MET A 74 -3.73 -14.80 15.48
C MET A 74 -5.17 -14.98 15.98
N LYS A 75 -6.15 -14.36 15.30
CA LYS A 75 -7.59 -14.52 15.61
C LYS A 75 -8.23 -15.77 15.01
N GLY A 76 -7.46 -16.65 14.39
CA GLY A 76 -7.92 -17.95 13.88
C GLY A 76 -8.41 -17.93 12.44
N THR A 77 -8.21 -16.83 11.70
CA THR A 77 -8.49 -16.81 10.26
C THR A 77 -7.55 -17.77 9.54
N GLN A 78 -8.09 -18.62 8.66
CA GLN A 78 -7.32 -19.62 7.90
C GLN A 78 -6.54 -19.00 6.73
N ILE A 79 -5.58 -18.13 7.04
CA ILE A 79 -4.67 -17.50 6.06
C ILE A 79 -3.23 -17.96 6.28
N GLY A 80 -2.47 -18.03 5.20
CA GLY A 80 -1.11 -18.54 5.10
C GLY A 80 -0.17 -17.60 4.37
N LYS A 81 1.13 -17.91 4.40
CA LYS A 81 2.17 -17.16 3.68
C LYS A 81 1.84 -16.98 2.19
N ARG A 82 1.15 -17.96 1.58
CA ARG A 82 0.77 -17.88 0.16
C ARG A 82 -0.32 -16.82 -0.10
N ASP A 83 -1.21 -16.57 0.85
CA ASP A 83 -2.22 -15.52 0.74
C ASP A 83 -1.59 -14.13 0.79
N PHE A 84 -0.53 -13.96 1.59
CA PHE A 84 0.25 -12.72 1.63
C PHE A 84 1.16 -12.53 0.40
N MET A 85 1.90 -13.57 0.01
CA MET A 85 2.88 -13.49 -1.08
C MET A 85 2.25 -13.45 -2.49
N GLY A 86 1.00 -13.92 -2.63
CA GLY A 86 0.34 -14.09 -3.91
C GLY A 86 1.01 -15.13 -4.82
N ARG A 87 0.73 -15.05 -6.12
CA ARG A 87 1.25 -15.97 -7.14
C ARG A 87 2.62 -15.51 -7.65
N PRO A 88 3.71 -16.27 -7.42
CA PRO A 88 5.01 -15.92 -7.99
C PRO A 88 4.97 -16.01 -9.52
N ARG A 89 5.63 -15.06 -10.18
CA ARG A 89 5.90 -15.12 -11.63
C ARG A 89 7.07 -16.07 -11.86
N LEU A 90 6.76 -17.33 -12.18
CA LEU A 90 7.75 -18.35 -12.48
C LEU A 90 8.01 -18.38 -13.99
N ASN A 91 9.29 -18.35 -14.38
CA ASN A 91 9.68 -18.66 -15.75
C ASN A 91 9.62 -20.19 -15.91
N ARG A 92 8.51 -20.68 -16.45
CA ARG A 92 8.35 -22.07 -16.89
C ARG A 92 8.13 -22.07 -18.38
#